data_AF-A0A6L3V6G6-F1
#
_entry.id   AF-A0A6L3V6G6-F1
#
_cell.length_a   1.000
_cell.length_b   1.000
_cell.length_c   1.000
_cell.angle_alpha   90.00
_cell.angle_beta   90.00
_cell.angle_gamma   90.00
#
_symmetry.space_group_name_H-M   'P 1'
#
loop_
_entity.id
_entity.type
_entity.pdbx_description
1 polymer ?
#
loop_
_entity_poly.entity_id
_entity_poly.type
_entity_poly.pdbx_seq_one_letter_code
_entity_poly.pdbx_strand_id
1 'polypeptide(L)'
;MKKINVLATTVLIAGLVLSNHSVLANSQSKDIQNMSEEERAQEKDTSNFIKFSGVVKEIEKDTKATRILVENESDSLEMIFTITNDVLLLDNEKGEKFESAEIKKGTKINAYYDKNKPMTLIYPANVIPEIMIVHGQELGQVKVAKFNKQHVSLDNDLKLHISKETILENEKGDSISEEDLAEKELIVFYTISTRSIPAQTTPTKIIALEFTDENLLKVSQLIDKDHYFIGDTKMIPIRKVAAQLGYKVEWNKKQNSILLRKQTSTILLTIGKKDYGYNRSIGYFTDAPEMKNGKTYVSEELLERLLLK
;
A
#
# COMPACT_ATOMS: atom_id res chain seq x y z
N MET A 1 56.92 -12.97 71.09
CA MET A 1 56.59 -13.66 72.36
C MET A 1 55.14 -13.40 72.71
N LYS A 2 54.45 -14.46 73.16
CA LYS A 2 53.17 -14.48 73.90
C LYS A 2 51.90 -14.16 73.10
N LYS A 3 51.09 -15.17 72.76
CA LYS A 3 50.16 -16.00 73.57
C LYS A 3 48.76 -15.34 73.55
N ILE A 4 47.78 -15.91 72.84
CA ILE A 4 46.93 -17.10 73.15
C ILE A 4 45.60 -16.67 73.81
N ASN A 5 44.51 -17.32 73.36
CA ASN A 5 43.17 -17.50 73.97
C ASN A 5 42.13 -16.39 73.76
N VAL A 6 40.82 -16.64 73.56
CA VAL A 6 40.02 -17.89 73.60
C VAL A 6 38.64 -17.63 72.93
N LEU A 7 38.03 -18.73 72.47
CA LEU A 7 36.63 -18.89 72.03
C LEU A 7 35.58 -18.06 72.80
N ALA A 8 34.54 -17.62 72.09
CA ALA A 8 33.17 -17.76 72.56
C ALA A 8 32.21 -17.99 71.38
N THR A 9 31.81 -19.24 71.25
CA THR A 9 30.65 -19.75 70.51
C THR A 9 29.36 -19.07 70.95
N THR A 10 28.57 -18.57 70.00
CA THR A 10 27.11 -18.57 70.11
C THR A 10 26.51 -19.01 68.79
N VAL A 11 25.99 -20.24 68.80
CA VAL A 11 25.10 -20.79 67.78
C VAL A 11 23.73 -20.15 67.99
N LEU A 12 23.18 -19.49 66.97
CA LEU A 12 21.74 -19.32 66.83
C LEU A 12 21.33 -19.80 65.44
N ILE A 13 20.85 -21.03 65.38
CA ILE A 13 20.14 -21.59 64.22
C ILE A 13 18.66 -21.38 64.47
N ALA A 14 18.05 -20.50 63.68
CA ALA A 14 16.64 -20.46 63.27
C ALA A 14 16.58 -19.32 62.25
N GLY A 15 16.55 -19.54 60.94
CA GLY A 15 15.49 -20.24 60.22
C GLY A 15 14.80 -19.19 59.33
N LEU A 16 14.65 -19.55 58.05
CA LEU A 16 13.84 -18.91 56.99
C LEU A 16 14.48 -17.92 56.00
N VAL A 17 14.65 -18.49 54.80
CA VAL A 17 14.39 -17.98 53.45
C VAL A 17 15.39 -16.98 52.86
N LEU A 18 16.25 -17.55 52.03
CA LEU A 18 16.99 -16.89 50.96
C LEU A 18 16.04 -16.27 49.94
N SER A 19 16.23 -14.99 49.65
CA SER A 19 16.10 -14.47 48.28
C SER A 19 17.15 -13.39 48.07
N ASN A 20 18.31 -13.81 47.58
CA ASN A 20 19.28 -12.93 46.93
C ASN A 20 18.64 -12.34 45.68
N HIS A 21 18.38 -11.03 45.65
CA HIS A 21 18.17 -10.33 44.40
C HIS A 21 19.52 -10.03 43.75
N SER A 22 20.10 -11.04 43.10
CA SER A 22 21.03 -10.83 42.00
C SER A 22 20.19 -10.55 40.75
N VAL A 23 20.20 -9.29 40.30
CA VAL A 23 19.70 -8.92 38.98
C VAL A 23 20.67 -9.51 37.96
N LEU A 24 20.31 -10.67 37.44
CA LEU A 24 20.89 -11.26 36.24
C LEU A 24 19.90 -11.01 35.10
N ALA A 25 20.36 -10.25 34.10
CA ALA A 25 19.70 -10.13 32.81
C ALA A 25 19.62 -11.52 32.18
N ASN A 26 18.41 -12.09 32.17
CA ASN A 26 18.17 -13.37 31.55
C ASN A 26 18.04 -13.17 30.02
N SER A 27 19.07 -13.58 29.30
CA SER A 27 19.00 -13.87 27.88
C SER A 27 18.10 -15.10 27.68
N GLN A 28 16.82 -14.88 27.38
CA GLN A 28 16.00 -15.89 26.73
C GLN A 28 16.09 -15.72 25.21
N SER A 29 17.19 -16.22 24.68
CA SER A 29 17.27 -16.78 23.34
C SER A 29 16.56 -18.14 23.35
N LYS A 30 15.24 -18.14 23.12
CA LYS A 30 14.43 -19.32 22.75
C LYS A 30 13.04 -18.80 22.41
N ASP A 31 12.89 -18.37 21.16
CA ASP A 31 11.65 -18.39 20.36
C ASP A 31 11.97 -17.75 18.99
N ILE A 32 12.82 -18.43 18.22
CA ILE A 32 13.04 -18.12 16.79
C ILE A 32 12.87 -19.39 15.93
N GLN A 33 12.59 -20.55 16.54
CA GLN A 33 12.57 -21.83 15.80
C GLN A 33 11.18 -22.45 15.58
N ASN A 34 10.10 -21.80 15.99
CA ASN A 34 8.73 -22.26 15.72
C ASN A 34 7.84 -21.08 15.31
N MET A 35 8.15 -20.47 14.16
CA MET A 35 7.16 -19.69 13.42
C MET A 35 6.70 -20.55 12.25
N SER A 36 5.39 -20.69 12.08
CA SER A 36 4.84 -21.40 10.92
C SER A 36 5.17 -20.65 9.63
N GLU A 37 5.23 -21.35 8.49
CA GLU A 37 5.39 -20.69 7.17
C GLU A 37 4.27 -19.65 6.92
N GLU A 38 3.10 -19.84 7.53
CA GLU A 38 1.99 -18.88 7.53
C GLU A 38 2.29 -17.57 8.30
N GLU A 39 3.11 -17.62 9.36
CA GLU A 39 3.53 -16.41 10.10
C GLU A 39 4.64 -15.64 9.37
N ARG A 40 5.45 -16.31 8.54
CA ARG A 40 6.35 -15.62 7.58
C ARG A 40 5.58 -14.94 6.45
N ALA A 41 4.41 -15.46 6.08
CA ALA A 41 3.57 -14.89 5.03
C ALA A 41 2.77 -13.64 5.47
N GLN A 42 2.85 -13.25 6.75
CA GLN A 42 2.42 -11.93 7.21
C GLN A 42 3.60 -10.93 7.21
N GLU A 43 4.32 -10.84 6.10
CA GLU A 43 4.90 -9.55 5.74
C GLU A 43 3.75 -8.55 5.74
N LYS A 44 3.92 -7.43 6.45
CA LYS A 44 2.91 -6.37 6.48
C LYS A 44 2.88 -5.77 5.07
N ASP A 45 2.14 -6.41 4.15
CA ASP A 45 1.99 -6.01 2.77
C ASP A 45 1.25 -4.67 2.72
N THR A 46 2.07 -3.64 2.80
CA THR A 46 1.69 -2.23 2.79
C THR A 46 1.63 -1.69 1.38
N SER A 47 2.04 -2.50 0.40
CA SER A 47 1.97 -2.16 -1.02
C SER A 47 0.53 -2.13 -1.50
N ASN A 48 0.26 -1.32 -2.53
CA ASN A 48 -0.97 -1.44 -3.29
C ASN A 48 -0.93 -2.60 -4.30
N PHE A 49 0.22 -3.26 -4.48
CA PHE A 49 0.40 -4.31 -5.47
C PHE A 49 0.63 -5.68 -4.86
N ILE A 50 0.02 -6.69 -5.46
CA ILE A 50 0.41 -8.09 -5.31
C ILE A 50 1.48 -8.39 -6.36
N LYS A 51 2.55 -9.07 -5.93
CA LYS A 51 3.64 -9.53 -6.80
C LYS A 51 3.43 -10.99 -7.18
N PHE A 52 3.53 -11.29 -8.47
CA PHE A 52 3.65 -12.64 -8.99
C PHE A 52 5.00 -12.79 -9.71
N SER A 53 5.76 -13.82 -9.38
CA SER A 53 7.08 -14.09 -9.97
C SER A 53 7.06 -15.43 -10.68
N GLY A 54 7.61 -15.50 -11.90
CA GLY A 54 7.63 -16.76 -12.62
C GLY A 54 8.33 -16.71 -13.97
N VAL A 55 8.19 -17.80 -14.73
CA VAL A 55 8.81 -18.03 -16.03
C VAL A 55 7.74 -18.10 -17.12
N VAL A 56 7.96 -17.41 -18.22
CA VAL A 56 7.06 -17.44 -19.39
C VAL A 56 7.06 -18.82 -20.04
N LYS A 57 5.89 -19.47 -20.12
CA LYS A 57 5.68 -20.79 -20.72
C LYS A 57 5.09 -20.72 -22.12
N GLU A 58 4.17 -19.79 -22.34
CA GLU A 58 3.48 -19.60 -23.61
C GLU A 58 3.30 -18.11 -23.90
N ILE A 59 3.28 -17.77 -25.18
CA ILE A 59 3.09 -16.41 -25.67
C ILE A 59 2.07 -16.47 -26.80
N GLU A 60 0.96 -15.77 -26.62
CA GLU A 60 -0.05 -15.55 -27.65
C GLU A 60 0.00 -14.06 -28.04
N LYS A 61 0.19 -13.78 -29.33
CA LYS A 61 0.17 -12.41 -29.84
C LYS A 61 -1.16 -12.19 -30.55
N ASP A 62 -1.93 -11.22 -30.09
CA ASP A 62 -3.08 -10.65 -30.80
C ASP A 62 -2.70 -9.27 -31.36
N THR A 63 -3.45 -8.80 -32.34
CA THR A 63 -3.36 -7.47 -32.96
C THR A 63 -3.36 -6.30 -31.97
N LYS A 64 -3.86 -6.48 -30.74
CA LYS A 64 -4.02 -5.42 -29.73
C LYS A 64 -3.25 -5.64 -28.42
N ALA A 65 -2.80 -6.86 -28.16
CA ALA A 65 -2.18 -7.21 -26.88
C ALA A 65 -1.32 -8.46 -27.00
N THR A 66 -0.29 -8.56 -26.15
CA THR A 66 0.51 -9.77 -25.97
C THR A 66 0.03 -10.46 -24.71
N ARG A 67 -0.42 -11.72 -24.81
CA ARG A 67 -0.80 -12.54 -23.66
C ARG A 67 0.31 -13.55 -23.38
N ILE A 68 0.70 -13.67 -22.11
CA ILE A 68 1.72 -14.61 -21.68
C ILE A 68 1.20 -15.51 -20.57
N LEU A 69 1.44 -16.81 -20.67
CA LEU A 69 1.26 -17.75 -19.57
C LEU A 69 2.55 -17.79 -18.76
N VAL A 70 2.46 -17.52 -17.47
CA VAL A 70 3.62 -17.48 -16.57
C VAL A 70 3.39 -18.48 -15.44
N GLU A 71 4.35 -19.37 -15.23
CA GLU A 71 4.35 -20.34 -14.14
C GLU A 71 5.32 -19.90 -13.05
N ASN A 72 4.86 -19.91 -11.80
CA ASN A 72 5.72 -19.72 -10.64
C ASN A 72 6.53 -21.00 -10.37
N GLU A 73 7.85 -20.87 -10.30
CA GLU A 73 8.77 -22.00 -10.13
C GLU A 73 8.65 -22.68 -8.75
N SER A 74 8.07 -22.02 -7.74
CA SER A 74 8.05 -22.50 -6.36
C SER A 74 6.82 -23.35 -6.03
N ASP A 75 5.65 -22.96 -6.55
CA ASP A 75 4.35 -23.57 -6.23
C ASP A 75 3.59 -24.09 -7.47
N SER A 76 4.20 -23.99 -8.66
CA SER A 76 3.61 -24.36 -9.95
C SER A 76 2.29 -23.65 -10.27
N LEU A 77 2.00 -22.52 -9.62
CA LEU A 77 0.82 -21.72 -9.92
C LEU A 77 1.01 -21.02 -11.27
N GLU A 78 -0.03 -21.07 -12.11
CA GLU A 78 -0.02 -20.43 -13.41
C GLU A 78 -0.95 -19.21 -13.46
N MET A 79 -0.47 -18.13 -14.09
CA MET A 79 -1.25 -16.93 -14.36
C MET A 79 -1.07 -16.49 -15.82
N ILE A 80 -2.17 -16.03 -16.43
CA ILE A 80 -2.13 -15.37 -17.73
C ILE A 80 -2.02 -13.87 -17.49
N PHE A 81 -0.98 -13.24 -18.02
CA PHE A 81 -0.85 -11.79 -18.05
C PHE A 81 -1.15 -11.25 -19.45
N THR A 82 -2.04 -10.26 -19.52
CA THR A 82 -2.32 -9.53 -20.76
C THR A 82 -1.56 -8.21 -20.74
N ILE A 83 -0.61 -8.04 -21.66
CA ILE A 83 0.23 -6.85 -21.81
C ILE A 83 -0.42 -5.93 -22.84
N THR A 84 -0.97 -4.81 -22.34
CA THR A 84 -1.50 -3.70 -23.13
C THR A 84 -0.52 -2.52 -23.14
N ASN A 85 -0.85 -1.45 -23.88
CA ASN A 85 -0.02 -0.24 -23.93
C ASN A 85 0.08 0.52 -22.59
N ASP A 86 -0.84 0.26 -21.67
CA ASP A 86 -0.90 0.92 -20.36
C ASP A 86 -0.02 0.21 -19.32
N VAL A 87 0.52 -0.97 -19.64
CA VAL A 87 1.40 -1.72 -18.73
C VAL A 87 2.78 -1.09 -18.74
N LEU A 88 3.28 -0.73 -17.56
CA LEU A 88 4.66 -0.27 -17.39
C LEU A 88 5.61 -1.47 -17.48
N LEU A 89 6.04 -1.78 -18.70
CA LEU A 89 6.92 -2.90 -19.01
C LEU A 89 8.39 -2.42 -19.03
N LEU A 90 9.18 -2.90 -18.06
CA LEU A 90 10.56 -2.43 -17.82
C LEU A 90 11.54 -3.59 -17.67
N ASP A 91 12.82 -3.38 -17.99
CA ASP A 91 13.89 -4.33 -17.63
C ASP A 91 14.33 -4.17 -16.16
N ASN A 92 14.92 -5.22 -15.58
CA ASN A 92 15.38 -5.21 -14.18
C ASN A 92 16.75 -4.54 -13.97
N GLU A 93 17.53 -4.32 -15.03
CA GLU A 93 18.93 -3.89 -14.97
C GLU A 93 19.02 -2.37 -14.79
N LYS A 94 18.30 -1.62 -15.63
CA LYS A 94 18.31 -0.15 -15.69
C LYS A 94 16.94 0.49 -15.54
N GLY A 95 15.85 -0.28 -15.64
CA GLY A 95 14.50 0.28 -15.63
C GLY A 95 14.19 1.09 -16.89
N GLU A 96 14.74 0.67 -18.02
CA GLU A 96 14.39 1.12 -19.37
C GLU A 96 13.12 0.41 -19.85
N LYS A 97 12.41 1.03 -20.79
CA LYS A 97 11.20 0.45 -21.37
C LYS A 97 11.56 -0.80 -22.18
N PHE A 98 10.81 -1.87 -21.95
CA PHE A 98 11.02 -3.14 -22.63
C PHE A 98 9.89 -3.41 -23.63
N GLU A 99 10.24 -3.89 -24.81
CA GLU A 99 9.28 -4.16 -25.88
C GLU A 99 8.64 -5.54 -25.69
N SER A 100 7.30 -5.59 -25.61
CA SER A 100 6.58 -6.88 -25.39
C SER A 100 6.87 -7.92 -26.48
N ALA A 101 7.27 -7.47 -27.67
CA ALA A 101 7.65 -8.34 -28.78
C ALA A 101 8.94 -9.14 -28.52
N GLU A 102 9.83 -8.64 -27.64
CA GLU A 102 11.12 -9.23 -27.31
C GLU A 102 11.03 -10.30 -26.21
N ILE A 103 9.89 -10.41 -25.52
CA ILE A 103 9.64 -11.45 -24.53
C ILE A 103 9.66 -12.82 -25.23
N LYS A 104 10.40 -13.76 -24.63
CA LYS A 104 10.56 -15.13 -25.14
C LYS A 104 10.11 -16.13 -24.10
N LYS A 105 9.76 -17.33 -24.58
CA LYS A 105 9.56 -18.48 -23.69
C LYS A 105 10.84 -18.72 -22.88
N GLY A 106 10.68 -18.94 -21.57
CA GLY A 106 11.79 -19.08 -20.63
C GLY A 106 12.25 -17.78 -19.95
N THR A 107 11.76 -16.62 -20.39
CA THR A 107 12.07 -15.34 -19.72
C THR A 107 11.48 -15.31 -18.31
N LYS A 108 12.27 -14.89 -17.33
CA LYS A 108 11.82 -14.64 -15.95
C LYS A 108 11.18 -13.26 -15.86
N ILE A 109 10.04 -13.17 -15.19
CA ILE A 109 9.32 -11.90 -15.00
C ILE A 109 8.83 -11.76 -13.55
N ASN A 110 8.68 -10.52 -13.12
CA ASN A 110 7.83 -10.16 -11.97
C ASN A 110 6.68 -9.28 -12.47
N ALA A 111 5.44 -9.72 -12.28
CA ALA A 111 4.25 -8.94 -12.55
C ALA A 111 3.72 -8.36 -11.23
N TYR A 112 3.35 -7.09 -11.24
CA TYR A 112 2.73 -6.40 -10.11
C TYR A 112 1.35 -5.92 -10.53
N TYR A 113 0.34 -6.32 -9.77
CA TYR A 113 -1.04 -5.91 -10.04
C TYR A 113 -1.76 -5.39 -8.80
N ASP A 114 -2.69 -4.45 -8.97
CA ASP A 114 -3.44 -3.85 -7.84
C ASP A 114 -4.12 -4.96 -7.01
N LYS A 115 -3.91 -4.94 -5.69
CA LYS A 115 -4.46 -5.92 -4.75
C LYS A 115 -5.98 -5.93 -4.67
N ASN A 116 -6.62 -4.85 -5.07
CA ASN A 116 -8.07 -4.68 -5.11
C ASN A 116 -8.65 -4.96 -6.50
N LYS A 117 -7.82 -5.35 -7.48
CA LYS A 117 -8.26 -5.64 -8.84
C LYS A 117 -9.22 -6.82 -8.82
N PRO A 118 -10.44 -6.69 -9.39
CA PRO A 118 -11.38 -7.79 -9.42
C PRO A 118 -10.82 -8.91 -10.32
N MET A 119 -10.67 -10.11 -9.76
CA MET A 119 -10.26 -11.30 -10.49
C MET A 119 -11.45 -12.22 -10.73
N THR A 120 -11.59 -12.72 -11.95
CA THR A 120 -12.54 -13.80 -12.28
C THR A 120 -12.03 -15.13 -11.72
N LEU A 121 -12.90 -15.92 -11.08
CA LEU A 121 -12.58 -17.23 -10.49
C LEU A 121 -12.37 -18.36 -11.53
N ILE A 122 -11.70 -18.07 -12.64
CA ILE A 122 -11.36 -19.04 -13.69
C ILE A 122 -9.85 -19.34 -13.61
N TYR A 123 -9.47 -20.59 -13.83
CA TYR A 123 -8.06 -21.03 -13.79
C TYR A 123 -7.54 -21.39 -15.20
N PRO A 124 -6.32 -20.94 -15.58
CA PRO A 124 -5.48 -19.98 -14.86
C PRO A 124 -6.12 -18.58 -14.87
N ALA A 125 -5.89 -17.80 -13.82
CA ALA A 125 -6.44 -16.46 -13.73
C ALA A 125 -5.83 -15.55 -14.80
N ASN A 126 -6.63 -14.63 -15.35
CA ASN A 126 -6.16 -13.65 -16.32
C ASN A 126 -6.17 -12.24 -15.71
N VAL A 127 -5.03 -11.56 -15.74
CA VAL A 127 -4.83 -10.24 -15.14
C VAL A 127 -4.07 -9.33 -16.11
N ILE A 128 -4.48 -8.07 -16.20
CA ILE A 128 -3.64 -7.01 -16.79
C ILE A 128 -2.80 -6.45 -15.63
N PRO A 129 -1.47 -6.59 -15.60
CA PRO A 129 -0.66 -6.01 -14.54
C PRO A 129 -0.46 -4.51 -14.77
N GLU A 130 -0.21 -3.76 -13.72
CA GLU A 130 0.18 -2.35 -13.81
C GLU A 130 1.66 -2.22 -14.16
N ILE A 131 2.49 -3.11 -13.62
CA ILE A 131 3.94 -3.11 -13.83
C ILE A 131 4.38 -4.53 -14.17
N MET A 132 5.26 -4.66 -15.15
CA MET A 132 5.92 -5.91 -15.45
C MET A 132 7.42 -5.68 -15.57
N ILE A 133 8.19 -6.40 -14.75
CA ILE A 133 9.65 -6.36 -14.76
C ILE A 133 10.16 -7.60 -15.46
N VAL A 134 10.90 -7.40 -16.55
CA VAL A 134 11.53 -8.45 -17.34
C VAL A 134 12.97 -8.64 -16.85
N HIS A 135 13.34 -9.87 -16.52
CA HIS A 135 14.68 -10.18 -16.03
C HIS A 135 15.60 -10.51 -17.19
N GLY A 136 16.66 -9.71 -17.33
CA GLY A 136 17.77 -9.92 -18.25
C GLY A 136 18.82 -10.87 -17.71
N GLN A 137 20.04 -10.75 -18.23
CA GLN A 137 21.18 -11.58 -17.81
C GLN A 137 22.09 -10.87 -16.80
N GLU A 138 22.05 -9.54 -16.75
CA GLU A 138 22.87 -8.79 -15.82
C GLU A 138 22.24 -8.74 -14.42
N LEU A 139 23.09 -8.40 -13.44
CA LEU A 139 22.67 -8.26 -12.05
C LEU A 139 21.86 -6.97 -11.88
N GLY A 140 20.54 -7.11 -11.83
CA GLY A 140 19.60 -6.03 -11.51
C GLY A 140 18.53 -6.50 -10.53
N GLN A 141 18.29 -5.71 -9.49
CA GLN A 141 17.25 -5.95 -8.49
C GLN A 141 16.21 -4.84 -8.58
N VAL A 142 14.95 -5.22 -8.40
CA VAL A 142 13.82 -4.30 -8.40
C VAL A 142 12.97 -4.53 -7.17
N LYS A 143 12.73 -3.48 -6.39
CA LYS A 143 11.73 -3.47 -5.30
C LYS A 143 10.61 -2.52 -5.65
N VAL A 144 9.37 -3.02 -5.63
CA VAL A 144 8.15 -2.22 -5.74
C VAL A 144 7.49 -2.20 -4.36
N ALA A 145 7.46 -1.04 -3.71
CA ALA A 145 6.91 -0.90 -2.35
C ALA A 145 6.58 0.56 -2.03
N LYS A 146 5.81 0.76 -0.95
CA LYS A 146 5.64 2.08 -0.33
C LYS A 146 6.84 2.47 0.51
N PHE A 147 7.30 3.71 0.40
CA PHE A 147 8.39 4.25 1.22
C PHE A 147 7.93 5.40 2.10
N ASN A 148 8.43 5.48 3.34
CA ASN A 148 8.17 6.60 4.23
C ASN A 148 9.08 7.81 3.94
N LYS A 149 8.91 8.89 4.70
CA LYS A 149 9.71 10.14 4.58
C LYS A 149 11.21 9.96 4.88
N GLN A 150 11.62 8.83 5.43
CA GLN A 150 13.01 8.47 5.70
C GLN A 150 13.58 7.50 4.65
N HIS A 151 12.87 7.34 3.53
CA HIS A 151 13.19 6.41 2.45
C HIS A 151 13.37 4.96 2.92
N VAL A 152 12.59 4.55 3.93
CA VAL A 152 12.48 3.16 4.37
C VAL A 152 11.19 2.58 3.82
N SER A 153 11.26 1.42 3.19
CA SER A 153 10.08 0.69 2.74
C SER A 153 9.21 0.32 3.93
N LEU A 154 7.89 0.37 3.77
CA LEU A 154 6.97 0.18 4.89
C LEU A 154 6.92 -1.26 5.44
N ASP A 155 7.43 -2.23 4.68
CA ASP A 155 7.74 -3.59 5.13
C ASP A 155 9.05 -3.70 5.94
N ASN A 156 9.81 -2.61 6.05
CA ASN A 156 11.11 -2.52 6.73
C ASN A 156 12.21 -3.42 6.12
N ASP A 157 12.11 -3.72 4.82
CA ASP A 157 13.12 -4.50 4.10
C ASP A 157 14.26 -3.67 3.54
N LEU A 158 13.98 -2.46 3.03
CA LEU A 158 14.93 -1.69 2.24
C LEU A 158 14.91 -0.22 2.66
N LYS A 159 16.10 0.34 2.88
CA LYS A 159 16.33 1.76 3.08
C LYS A 159 17.20 2.31 1.97
N LEU A 160 16.76 3.41 1.37
CA LEU A 160 17.43 4.04 0.24
C LEU A 160 18.36 5.17 0.70
N HIS A 161 19.54 5.22 0.08
CA HIS A 161 20.45 6.37 0.13
C HIS A 161 20.49 6.99 -1.26
N ILE A 162 19.75 8.07 -1.46
CA ILE A 162 19.63 8.75 -2.75
C ILE A 162 20.93 9.49 -3.04
N SER A 163 21.52 9.20 -4.20
CA SER A 163 22.75 9.85 -4.65
C SER A 163 22.43 10.87 -5.75
N LYS A 164 23.39 11.74 -6.08
CA LYS A 164 23.27 12.68 -7.20
C LYS A 164 23.20 11.99 -8.57
N GLU A 165 23.62 10.73 -8.64
CA GLU A 165 23.61 9.92 -9.87
C GLU A 165 22.32 9.09 -9.98
N THR A 166 21.51 9.03 -8.93
CA THR A 166 20.24 8.32 -8.94
C THR A 166 19.26 9.05 -9.85
N ILE A 167 18.76 8.36 -10.88
CA ILE A 167 17.75 8.90 -11.79
C ILE A 167 16.40 8.89 -11.07
N LEU A 168 15.73 10.03 -10.99
CA LEU A 168 14.42 10.19 -10.36
C LEU A 168 13.39 10.59 -11.41
N GLU A 169 12.39 9.74 -11.63
CA GLU A 169 11.33 9.96 -12.63
C GLU A 169 9.94 9.59 -12.05
N ASN A 170 8.87 10.12 -12.64
CA ASN A 170 7.51 9.61 -12.44
C ASN A 170 7.20 8.49 -13.47
N GLU A 171 6.02 7.87 -13.38
CA GLU A 171 5.61 6.80 -14.32
C GLU A 171 5.47 7.25 -15.78
N LYS A 172 5.41 8.57 -16.04
CA LYS A 172 5.37 9.16 -17.39
C LYS A 172 6.77 9.40 -17.97
N GLY A 173 7.82 9.29 -17.15
CA GLY A 173 9.21 9.56 -17.50
C GLY A 173 9.64 11.02 -17.30
N ASP A 174 8.83 11.85 -16.65
CA ASP A 174 9.25 13.21 -16.30
C ASP A 174 10.18 13.17 -15.09
N SER A 175 11.23 13.99 -15.11
CA SER A 175 12.14 14.11 -13.96
C SER A 175 11.44 14.73 -12.75
N ILE A 176 11.71 14.17 -11.57
CA ILE A 176 11.14 14.62 -10.29
C ILE A 176 12.25 14.91 -9.27
N SER A 177 11.85 15.50 -8.13
CA SER A 177 12.74 15.81 -7.02
C SER A 177 12.71 14.71 -5.94
N GLU A 178 13.67 14.73 -5.01
CA GLU A 178 13.71 13.75 -3.91
C GLU A 178 12.51 13.90 -2.97
N GLU A 179 12.01 15.13 -2.82
CA GLU A 179 10.80 15.45 -2.06
C GLU A 179 9.56 14.73 -2.60
N ASP A 180 9.54 14.45 -3.91
CA ASP A 180 8.43 13.75 -4.58
C ASP A 180 8.41 12.25 -4.29
N LEU A 181 9.42 11.67 -3.64
CA LEU A 181 9.50 10.24 -3.31
C LEU A 181 8.77 9.89 -2.01
N ALA A 182 8.60 10.87 -1.13
CA ALA A 182 8.11 10.65 0.22
C ALA A 182 6.66 10.14 0.24
N GLU A 183 6.41 9.06 1.00
CA GLU A 183 5.07 8.48 1.22
C GLU A 183 4.39 7.96 -0.06
N LYS A 184 5.18 7.67 -1.10
CA LYS A 184 4.71 7.12 -2.37
C LYS A 184 5.11 5.65 -2.57
N GLU A 185 4.46 5.06 -3.54
CA GLU A 185 4.83 3.76 -4.09
C GLU A 185 5.95 3.98 -5.09
N LEU A 186 7.06 3.28 -4.90
CA LEU A 186 8.26 3.44 -5.70
C LEU A 186 8.61 2.12 -6.39
N ILE A 187 9.07 2.20 -7.64
CA ILE A 187 9.84 1.16 -8.30
C ILE A 187 11.32 1.54 -8.16
N VAL A 188 12.04 0.77 -7.35
CA VAL A 188 13.45 1.03 -7.02
C VAL A 188 14.33 0.02 -7.75
N PHE A 189 15.20 0.53 -8.63
CA PHE A 189 16.21 -0.25 -9.34
C PHE A 189 17.56 -0.11 -8.64
N TYR A 190 18.20 -1.22 -8.32
CA TYR A 190 19.50 -1.25 -7.65
C TYR A 190 20.22 -2.56 -7.96
N THR A 191 21.54 -2.61 -7.75
CA THR A 191 22.35 -3.80 -8.07
C THR A 191 22.73 -4.58 -6.81
N ILE A 192 23.21 -3.87 -5.79
CA ILE A 192 23.70 -4.45 -4.52
C ILE A 192 23.09 -3.73 -3.32
N SER A 193 23.04 -4.42 -2.18
CA SER A 193 22.61 -3.86 -0.90
C SER A 193 23.42 -4.45 0.26
N THR A 194 23.35 -3.80 1.42
CA THR A 194 23.91 -4.35 2.67
C THR A 194 23.09 -5.53 3.16
N ARG A 195 23.63 -6.29 4.11
CA ARG A 195 22.93 -7.39 4.79
C ARG A 195 22.24 -6.98 6.10
N SER A 196 21.99 -5.68 6.30
CA SER A 196 21.29 -5.16 7.48
C SER A 196 19.76 -5.38 7.38
N ILE A 197 19.03 -5.12 8.46
CA ILE A 197 17.56 -5.07 8.47
C ILE A 197 17.14 -3.68 8.99
N PRO A 198 16.56 -2.79 8.16
CA PRO A 198 16.42 -2.94 6.70
C PRO A 198 17.77 -3.01 5.99
N ALA A 199 17.82 -3.68 4.84
CA ALA A 199 18.95 -3.63 3.92
C ALA A 199 19.11 -2.19 3.40
N GLN A 200 20.32 -1.78 3.08
CA GLN A 200 20.60 -0.42 2.62
C GLN A 200 21.20 -0.46 1.23
N THR A 201 20.75 0.44 0.34
CA THR A 201 21.26 0.52 -1.03
C THR A 201 21.30 1.97 -1.53
N THR A 202 22.12 2.21 -2.56
CA THR A 202 22.05 3.41 -3.39
C THR A 202 21.43 3.02 -4.73
N PRO A 203 20.18 3.45 -5.00
CA PRO A 203 19.50 3.10 -6.24
C PRO A 203 20.16 3.71 -7.47
N THR A 204 20.09 3.00 -8.60
CA THR A 204 20.45 3.54 -9.91
C THR A 204 19.31 4.38 -10.48
N LYS A 205 18.07 3.92 -10.30
CA LYS A 205 16.86 4.60 -10.74
C LYS A 205 15.71 4.40 -9.77
N ILE A 206 14.90 5.42 -9.59
CA ILE A 206 13.63 5.37 -8.86
C ILE A 206 12.54 5.93 -9.75
N ILE A 207 11.47 5.17 -9.91
CA ILE A 207 10.23 5.63 -10.53
C ILE A 207 9.20 5.79 -9.42
N ALA A 208 8.77 7.02 -9.17
CA ALA A 208 7.66 7.29 -8.27
C ALA A 208 6.34 7.04 -9.00
N LEU A 209 5.50 6.20 -8.42
CA LEU A 209 4.18 5.92 -8.95
C LEU A 209 3.18 6.90 -8.35
N GLU A 210 2.60 7.74 -9.20
CA GLU A 210 1.41 8.49 -8.84
C GLU A 210 0.19 7.56 -8.90
N PHE A 211 0.06 6.72 -7.86
CA PHE A 211 -1.27 6.19 -7.51
C PHE A 211 -2.08 7.31 -6.88
N THR A 212 -2.45 8.29 -7.71
CA THR A 212 -3.59 9.11 -7.36
C THR A 212 -4.80 8.24 -7.62
N ASP A 213 -5.58 7.95 -6.58
CA ASP A 213 -6.91 7.37 -6.79
C ASP A 213 -7.59 8.28 -7.81
N GLU A 214 -7.77 7.80 -9.05
CA GLU A 214 -8.32 8.63 -10.11
C GLU A 214 -9.67 9.20 -9.68
N ASN A 215 -10.38 8.51 -8.79
CA ASN A 215 -11.61 9.01 -8.20
C ASN A 215 -11.36 10.21 -7.28
N LEU A 216 -10.27 10.25 -6.52
CA LEU A 216 -9.89 11.43 -5.74
C LEU A 216 -9.52 12.62 -6.64
N LEU A 217 -8.77 12.41 -7.73
CA LEU A 217 -8.50 13.49 -8.71
C LEU A 217 -9.79 14.00 -9.35
N LYS A 218 -10.62 13.07 -9.84
CA LYS A 218 -11.91 13.41 -10.46
C LYS A 218 -12.82 14.10 -9.45
N VAL A 219 -12.82 13.68 -8.18
CA VAL A 219 -13.57 14.34 -7.09
C VAL A 219 -13.04 15.75 -6.84
N SER A 220 -11.72 15.96 -6.72
CA SER A 220 -11.13 17.30 -6.56
C SER A 220 -11.54 18.23 -7.71
N GLN A 221 -11.37 17.77 -8.95
CA GLN A 221 -11.78 18.52 -10.15
C GLN A 221 -13.28 18.81 -10.20
N LEU A 222 -14.13 17.89 -9.73
CA LEU A 222 -15.59 18.09 -9.64
C LEU A 222 -15.94 19.15 -8.58
N ILE A 223 -15.25 19.12 -7.44
CA ILE A 223 -15.43 20.09 -6.35
C ILE A 223 -14.97 21.47 -6.81
N ASP A 224 -13.77 21.59 -7.39
CA ASP A 224 -13.22 22.88 -7.84
C ASP A 224 -14.12 23.55 -8.88
N LYS A 225 -14.76 22.75 -9.74
CA LYS A 225 -15.72 23.23 -10.76
C LYS A 225 -17.09 23.64 -10.21
N ASP A 226 -17.53 23.10 -9.07
CA ASP A 226 -18.93 23.17 -8.63
C ASP A 226 -19.03 23.18 -7.10
N HIS A 227 -18.50 24.23 -6.46
CA HIS A 227 -18.60 24.48 -5.02
C HIS A 227 -18.99 25.93 -4.73
N TYR A 228 -19.32 26.22 -3.48
CA TYR A 228 -19.44 27.58 -2.96
C TYR A 228 -19.18 27.58 -1.45
N PHE A 229 -19.11 28.75 -0.83
CA PHE A 229 -18.88 28.89 0.61
C PHE A 229 -20.11 29.43 1.34
N ILE A 230 -20.37 28.91 2.54
CA ILE A 230 -21.26 29.49 3.55
C ILE A 230 -20.38 29.90 4.72
N GLY A 231 -20.09 31.20 4.86
CA GLY A 231 -19.03 31.65 5.76
C GLY A 231 -17.69 31.01 5.35
N ASP A 232 -17.07 30.26 6.26
CA ASP A 232 -15.82 29.52 6.02
C ASP A 232 -16.06 28.06 5.58
N THR A 233 -17.31 27.61 5.53
CA THR A 233 -17.65 26.23 5.19
C THR A 233 -17.75 26.05 3.69
N LYS A 234 -16.90 25.20 3.12
CA LYS A 234 -16.97 24.81 1.71
C LYS A 234 -18.09 23.79 1.49
N MET A 235 -19.01 24.13 0.58
CA MET A 235 -20.17 23.33 0.22
C MET A 235 -19.94 22.64 -1.12
N ILE A 236 -20.07 21.31 -1.15
CA ILE A 236 -19.72 20.45 -2.29
C ILE A 236 -20.94 19.68 -2.85
N PRO A 237 -20.96 19.32 -4.14
CA PRO A 237 -22.14 18.76 -4.80
C PRO A 237 -22.24 17.25 -4.56
N ILE A 238 -22.96 16.86 -3.50
CA ILE A 238 -22.91 15.49 -2.96
C ILE A 238 -23.23 14.40 -3.97
N ARG A 239 -24.20 14.63 -4.88
CA ARG A 239 -24.60 13.59 -5.85
C ARG A 239 -23.45 13.20 -6.78
N LYS A 240 -22.74 14.19 -7.33
CA LYS A 240 -21.65 13.93 -8.28
C LYS A 240 -20.45 13.32 -7.58
N VAL A 241 -20.08 13.90 -6.43
CA VAL A 241 -18.97 13.44 -5.60
C VAL A 241 -19.19 11.99 -5.15
N ALA A 242 -20.35 11.68 -4.57
CA ALA A 242 -20.65 10.33 -4.09
C ALA A 242 -20.72 9.31 -5.24
N ALA A 243 -21.33 9.68 -6.38
CA ALA A 243 -21.37 8.80 -7.56
C ALA A 243 -19.97 8.51 -8.13
N GLN A 244 -19.08 9.52 -8.18
CA GLN A 244 -17.69 9.35 -8.59
C GLN A 244 -16.93 8.39 -7.66
N LEU A 245 -17.25 8.40 -6.38
CA LEU A 245 -16.68 7.47 -5.38
C LEU A 245 -17.38 6.09 -5.37
N GLY A 246 -18.28 5.82 -6.32
CA GLY A 246 -18.97 4.53 -6.46
C GLY A 246 -20.15 4.32 -5.51
N TYR A 247 -20.68 5.38 -4.88
CA TYR A 247 -21.91 5.28 -4.09
C TYR A 247 -23.14 5.30 -5.00
N LYS A 248 -24.11 4.45 -4.70
CA LYS A 248 -25.48 4.59 -5.20
C LYS A 248 -26.16 5.73 -4.44
N VAL A 249 -26.71 6.69 -5.17
CA VAL A 249 -27.37 7.88 -4.62
C VAL A 249 -28.88 7.81 -4.87
N GLU A 250 -29.67 7.78 -3.81
CA GLU A 250 -31.14 7.72 -3.87
C GLU A 250 -31.74 8.98 -3.25
N TRP A 251 -32.65 9.64 -3.97
CA TRP A 251 -33.36 10.83 -3.49
C TRP A 251 -34.78 10.48 -3.05
N ASN A 252 -35.14 10.84 -1.82
CA ASN A 252 -36.49 10.72 -1.30
C ASN A 252 -37.15 12.10 -1.21
N LYS A 253 -38.01 12.41 -2.18
CA LYS A 253 -38.75 13.68 -2.25
C LYS A 253 -39.70 13.88 -1.06
N LYS A 254 -40.29 12.83 -0.49
CA LYS A 254 -41.26 12.97 0.62
C LYS A 254 -40.57 13.36 1.92
N GLN A 255 -39.36 12.85 2.14
CA GLN A 255 -38.59 13.08 3.36
C GLN A 255 -37.52 14.17 3.20
N ASN A 256 -37.41 14.77 2.01
CA ASN A 256 -36.32 15.67 1.65
C ASN A 256 -34.94 15.11 2.03
N SER A 257 -34.71 13.82 1.75
CA SER A 257 -33.53 13.10 2.20
C SER A 257 -32.79 12.41 1.05
N ILE A 258 -31.47 12.30 1.19
CA ILE A 258 -30.58 11.57 0.29
C ILE A 258 -30.01 10.37 1.04
N LEU A 259 -30.09 9.21 0.41
CA LEU A 259 -29.49 7.97 0.89
C LEU A 259 -28.32 7.59 -0.03
N LEU A 260 -27.13 7.48 0.55
CA LEU A 260 -25.91 7.05 -0.12
C LEU A 260 -25.59 5.62 0.34
N ARG A 261 -25.33 4.71 -0.59
CA ARG A 261 -24.98 3.31 -0.29
C ARG A 261 -23.76 2.86 -1.10
N LYS A 262 -22.79 2.26 -0.41
CA LYS A 262 -21.65 1.55 -1.03
C LYS A 262 -21.25 0.39 -0.12
N GLN A 263 -21.40 -0.85 -0.60
CA GLN A 263 -21.14 -2.06 0.19
C GLN A 263 -21.86 -2.02 1.56
N THR A 264 -21.12 -1.98 2.68
CA THR A 264 -21.65 -1.90 4.04
C THR A 264 -21.88 -0.47 4.52
N SER A 265 -21.36 0.55 3.81
CA SER A 265 -21.51 1.96 4.12
C SER A 265 -22.88 2.49 3.70
N THR A 266 -23.62 3.05 4.65
CA THR A 266 -24.90 3.73 4.43
C THR A 266 -24.90 5.10 5.12
N ILE A 267 -25.11 6.15 4.34
CA ILE A 267 -25.26 7.53 4.82
C ILE A 267 -26.66 8.03 4.47
N LEU A 268 -27.40 8.53 5.47
CA LEU A 268 -28.70 9.17 5.28
C LEU A 268 -28.61 10.61 5.75
N LEU A 269 -28.76 11.55 4.81
CA LEU A 269 -28.78 12.98 5.11
C LEU A 269 -30.13 13.59 4.76
N THR A 270 -30.53 14.63 5.48
CA THR A 270 -31.79 15.35 5.28
C THR A 270 -31.50 16.82 5.02
N ILE A 271 -32.15 17.41 4.01
CA ILE A 271 -31.96 18.81 3.65
C ILE A 271 -32.43 19.71 4.80
N GLY A 272 -31.60 20.70 5.15
CA GLY A 272 -31.85 21.64 6.24
C GLY A 272 -31.59 21.08 7.65
N LYS A 273 -31.11 19.83 7.78
CA LYS A 273 -30.74 19.24 9.07
C LYS A 273 -29.24 19.06 9.19
N LYS A 274 -28.67 19.47 10.33
CA LYS A 274 -27.24 19.29 10.59
C LYS A 274 -26.90 17.85 10.96
N ASP A 275 -27.81 17.09 11.53
CA ASP A 275 -27.59 15.67 11.80
C ASP A 275 -27.71 14.82 10.52
N TYR A 276 -26.86 13.79 10.42
CA TYR A 276 -26.97 12.74 9.41
C TYR A 276 -26.68 11.37 10.02
N GLY A 277 -27.30 10.34 9.46
CA GLY A 277 -27.02 8.96 9.83
C GLY A 277 -25.82 8.40 9.08
N TYR A 278 -24.94 7.68 9.76
CA TYR A 278 -23.84 6.91 9.17
C TYR A 278 -23.69 5.57 9.89
N ASN A 279 -23.97 4.46 9.20
CA ASN A 279 -23.84 3.09 9.76
C ASN A 279 -24.40 2.92 11.17
N ARG A 280 -25.63 3.41 11.41
CA ARG A 280 -26.34 3.42 12.70
C ARG A 280 -25.78 4.37 13.78
N SER A 281 -24.77 5.16 13.45
CA SER A 281 -24.32 6.31 14.23
C SER A 281 -24.89 7.62 13.68
N ILE A 282 -24.77 8.70 14.45
CA ILE A 282 -25.15 10.06 14.07
C ILE A 282 -23.88 10.88 13.92
N GLY A 283 -23.73 11.54 12.77
CA GLY A 283 -22.77 12.61 12.55
C GLY A 283 -23.45 13.96 12.47
N TYR A 284 -22.66 15.02 12.51
CA TYR A 284 -23.15 16.40 12.43
C TYR A 284 -22.38 17.17 11.39
N PHE A 285 -23.10 18.01 10.64
CA PHE A 285 -22.52 18.98 9.76
C PHE A 285 -22.25 20.30 10.48
N THR A 286 -21.19 20.98 10.08
CA THR A 286 -20.94 22.38 10.40
C THR A 286 -22.09 23.24 9.86
N ASP A 287 -22.41 23.11 8.58
CA ASP A 287 -23.58 23.72 7.94
C ASP A 287 -24.51 22.68 7.32
N ALA A 288 -25.82 22.91 7.48
CA ALA A 288 -26.84 21.96 7.05
C ALA A 288 -26.84 21.82 5.51
N PRO A 289 -27.16 20.63 4.97
CA PRO A 289 -27.27 20.43 3.53
C PRO A 289 -28.30 21.38 2.89
N GLU A 290 -27.92 22.05 1.81
CA GLU A 290 -28.77 22.98 1.08
C GLU A 290 -29.08 22.48 -0.34
N MET A 291 -30.26 22.83 -0.86
CA MET A 291 -30.57 22.65 -2.26
C MET A 291 -30.43 23.98 -3.01
N LYS A 292 -29.56 24.03 -4.01
CA LYS A 292 -29.40 25.17 -4.93
C LYS A 292 -29.47 24.69 -6.36
N ASN A 293 -30.31 25.33 -7.18
CA ASN A 293 -30.48 25.03 -8.61
C ASN A 293 -30.73 23.54 -8.89
N GLY A 294 -31.56 22.88 -8.06
CA GLY A 294 -31.87 21.45 -8.20
C GLY A 294 -30.74 20.49 -7.81
N LYS A 295 -29.61 21.00 -7.32
CA LYS A 295 -28.50 20.21 -6.78
C LYS A 295 -28.47 20.33 -5.26
N THR A 296 -28.10 19.23 -4.61
CA THR A 296 -27.87 19.23 -3.17
C THR A 296 -26.39 19.42 -2.88
N TYR A 297 -26.11 20.32 -1.96
CA TYR A 297 -24.76 20.61 -1.48
C TYR A 297 -24.67 20.30 0.00
N VAL A 298 -23.51 19.82 0.42
CA VAL A 298 -23.19 19.43 1.81
C VAL A 298 -21.82 20.00 2.18
N SER A 299 -21.57 20.13 3.48
CA SER A 299 -20.25 20.52 3.99
C SER A 299 -19.17 19.52 3.56
N GLU A 300 -18.00 20.02 3.17
CA GLU A 300 -16.88 19.23 2.63
C GLU A 300 -16.38 18.13 3.59
N GLU A 301 -16.58 18.32 4.90
CA GLU A 301 -16.26 17.33 5.95
C GLU A 301 -16.91 15.94 5.72
N LEU A 302 -18.00 15.87 4.93
CA LEU A 302 -18.59 14.58 4.57
C LEU A 302 -17.65 13.70 3.73
N LEU A 303 -16.67 14.29 3.01
CA LEU A 303 -15.70 13.56 2.23
C LEU A 303 -14.95 12.53 3.07
N GLU A 304 -14.57 12.88 4.30
CA GLU A 304 -13.88 11.94 5.20
C GLU A 304 -14.71 10.66 5.38
N ARG A 305 -16.03 10.79 5.52
CA ARG A 305 -16.94 9.64 5.66
C ARG A 305 -17.11 8.85 4.37
N LEU A 306 -17.03 9.51 3.22
CA LEU A 306 -17.15 8.87 1.91
C LEU A 306 -15.90 8.09 1.52
N LEU A 307 -14.73 8.52 2.00
CA LEU A 307 -13.43 7.93 1.70
C LEU A 307 -13.02 6.80 2.65
N LEU A 308 -13.66 6.70 3.82
CA LEU A 308 -13.48 5.56 4.72
C LEU A 308 -13.99 4.27 4.04
N LYS A 309 -13.08 3.30 3.88
CA LYS A 309 -13.35 1.96 3.35
C LYS A 309 -14.07 1.09 4.39
#